data_AF-A0A7W1QVB3-F1
#
_entry.id   AF-A0A7W1QVB3-F1
#
_cell.length_a   1.000
_cell.length_b   1.000
_cell.length_c   1.000
_cell.angle_alpha   90.00
_cell.angle_beta   90.00
_cell.angle_gamma   90.00
#
_symmetry.space_group_name_H-M   'P 1'
#
loop_
_entity.id
_entity.type
_entity.pdbx_description
1 polymer ?
#
loop_
_entity_poly.entity_id
_entity_poly.type
_entity_poly.pdbx_seq_one_letter_code
_entity_poly.pdbx_strand_id
1 'polypeptide(L)'
;MLTGAALRARAWRALAFALAMSLVLHFAATLWPVDSDPISEPTPLTATLTEMPPPPAPAPIASPKPKPKPKPKRAAPAPPPAPIDVPAEPVAETTAAPEVIGTVPDEPLVGTPVPQAAPVAQAEPEITLGIAPAPNTLPPRIDLAYKMFYGTQGFQVGKAVYRFEHTGNRYRIATVGEATGLAALVYRGKANVESRGLITPAGLQPMEFTFERTIRDRRESAVFDWETGMVTMHENQTASLELPTFDPLSLMWQFYFAPPTQAQHTFAVATTRRLLHYTITREGTETIEWPQGSLDTERWHRKSMDGRTDAYLWLAPSMHYLLVKFRLVHVSRGTVEGSLDSIRVEEARTE
;
A
#
# COMPACT_ATOMS: atom_id res chain seq x y z
N MET A 1 -21.69 62.29 -25.16
CA MET A 1 -21.47 60.83 -25.37
C MET A 1 -20.01 60.64 -25.75
N LEU A 2 -19.21 59.88 -24.99
CA LEU A 2 -17.84 59.55 -25.45
C LEU A 2 -17.90 58.39 -26.44
N THR A 3 -17.21 58.51 -27.57
CA THR A 3 -17.15 57.48 -28.61
C THR A 3 -16.44 56.22 -28.09
N GLY A 4 -16.83 55.04 -28.60
CA GLY A 4 -16.36 53.74 -28.08
C GLY A 4 -14.84 53.55 -28.08
N ALA A 5 -14.10 54.27 -28.94
CA ALA A 5 -12.65 54.31 -28.94
C ALA A 5 -12.06 54.87 -27.62
N ALA A 6 -12.66 55.92 -27.05
CA ALA A 6 -12.20 56.53 -25.81
C ALA A 6 -12.41 55.60 -24.60
N LEU A 7 -13.50 54.83 -24.57
CA LEU A 7 -13.73 53.81 -23.54
C LEU A 7 -12.72 52.66 -23.66
N ARG A 8 -12.45 52.17 -24.88
CA ARG A 8 -11.44 51.12 -25.12
C ARG A 8 -10.04 51.57 -24.71
N ALA A 9 -9.63 52.79 -25.05
CA ALA A 9 -8.34 53.35 -24.63
C ALA A 9 -8.22 53.49 -23.10
N ARG A 10 -9.31 53.88 -22.41
CA ARG A 10 -9.34 53.97 -20.95
C ARG A 10 -9.26 52.59 -20.28
N ALA A 11 -9.95 51.59 -20.82
CA ALA A 11 -9.88 50.20 -20.35
C ALA A 11 -8.47 49.60 -20.54
N TRP A 12 -7.83 49.82 -21.70
CA TRP A 12 -6.45 49.39 -21.95
C TRP A 12 -5.44 50.02 -21.00
N ARG A 13 -5.56 51.32 -20.70
CA ARG A 13 -4.71 52.01 -19.71
C ARG A 13 -4.90 51.45 -18.30
N ALA A 14 -6.14 51.14 -17.91
CA ALA A 14 -6.42 50.50 -16.62
C ALA A 14 -5.82 49.08 -16.54
N LEU A 15 -5.92 48.29 -17.62
CA LEU A 15 -5.34 46.94 -17.69
C LEU A 15 -3.79 46.98 -17.62
N ALA A 16 -3.16 47.87 -18.38
CA ALA A 16 -1.70 48.05 -18.34
C ALA A 16 -1.22 48.51 -16.96
N PHE A 17 -1.95 49.41 -16.30
CA PHE A 17 -1.63 49.85 -14.93
C PHE A 17 -1.77 48.69 -13.92
N ALA A 18 -2.85 47.90 -14.01
CA ALA A 18 -3.04 46.73 -13.15
C ALA A 18 -1.94 45.67 -13.36
N LEU A 19 -1.53 45.42 -14.60
CA LEU A 19 -0.43 44.51 -14.93
C LEU A 19 0.91 45.00 -14.35
N ALA A 20 1.24 46.29 -14.54
CA ALA A 20 2.45 46.90 -13.98
C ALA A 20 2.47 46.84 -12.45
N MET A 21 1.33 47.15 -11.80
CA MET A 21 1.22 47.08 -10.34
C MET A 21 1.35 45.63 -9.82
N SER A 22 0.80 44.64 -10.55
CA SER A 22 0.97 43.22 -10.22
C SER A 22 2.44 42.77 -10.33
N LEU A 23 3.15 43.19 -11.38
CA LEU A 23 4.58 42.91 -11.57
C LEU A 23 5.43 43.52 -10.46
N VAL A 24 5.19 44.79 -10.10
CA VAL A 24 5.88 45.45 -8.98
C VAL A 24 5.62 44.72 -7.66
N LEU A 25 4.39 44.27 -7.41
CA LEU A 25 4.05 43.53 -6.18
C LEU A 25 4.79 42.19 -6.09
N HIS A 26 4.90 41.45 -7.20
CA HIS A 26 5.65 40.19 -7.25
C HIS A 26 7.16 40.43 -7.08
N PHE A 27 7.70 41.47 -7.71
CA PHE A 27 9.12 41.81 -7.60
C PHE A 27 9.50 42.26 -6.17
N ALA A 28 8.63 43.04 -5.52
CA ALA A 28 8.79 43.42 -4.12
C ALA A 28 8.73 42.20 -3.18
N ALA A 29 7.84 41.24 -3.44
CA ALA A 29 7.76 39.98 -2.68
C ALA A 29 9.03 39.12 -2.83
N THR A 30 9.66 39.09 -4.01
CA THR A 30 10.94 38.37 -4.22
C THR A 30 12.15 39.07 -3.59
N LEU A 31 12.07 40.37 -3.31
CA LEU A 31 13.11 41.16 -2.65
C LEU A 31 12.90 41.24 -1.12
N TRP A 32 11.84 40.63 -0.58
CA TRP A 32 11.58 40.62 0.84
C TRP A 32 12.60 39.73 1.57
N PRO A 33 13.43 40.25 2.48
CA PRO A 33 14.33 39.42 3.27
C PRO A 33 13.49 38.52 4.18
N VAL A 34 13.56 37.22 3.96
CA VAL A 34 13.11 36.24 4.94
C VAL A 34 14.31 35.95 5.82
N ASP A 35 14.34 36.57 7.00
CA ASP A 35 15.31 36.22 8.03
C ASP A 35 15.21 34.71 8.29
N SER A 36 16.32 34.04 7.99
CA SER A 36 16.47 32.61 8.22
C SER A 36 16.92 32.44 9.66
N ASP A 37 16.00 32.08 10.56
CA ASP A 37 16.40 31.71 11.93
C ASP A 37 17.53 30.66 11.85
N PRO A 38 18.69 30.91 12.48
CA PRO A 38 19.78 29.95 12.45
C PRO A 38 19.30 28.65 13.09
N ILE A 39 19.59 27.53 12.41
CA ILE A 39 19.22 26.19 12.86
C ILE A 39 19.72 26.02 14.29
N SER A 40 18.79 26.00 15.25
CA SER A 40 19.13 25.80 16.65
C SER A 40 19.71 24.40 16.80
N GLU A 41 20.98 24.33 17.18
CA GLU A 41 21.64 23.05 17.46
C GLU A 41 20.84 22.31 18.54
N PRO A 42 20.61 20.99 18.40
CA PRO A 42 19.80 20.25 19.36
C PRO A 42 20.52 20.20 20.70
N THR A 43 19.99 20.93 21.69
CA THR A 43 20.46 20.85 23.07
C THR A 43 20.43 19.39 23.55
N PRO A 44 21.54 18.85 24.07
CA PRO A 44 21.60 17.44 24.46
C PRO A 44 20.65 17.17 25.62
N LEU A 45 19.62 16.35 25.36
CA LEU A 45 18.65 15.91 26.36
C LEU A 45 19.36 15.09 27.44
N THR A 46 19.64 15.72 28.58
CA THR A 46 20.32 15.09 29.71
C THR A 46 19.28 14.34 30.56
N ALA A 47 19.01 13.08 30.20
CA ALA A 47 18.12 12.22 30.96
C ALA A 47 18.82 11.69 32.23
N THR A 48 18.46 12.23 33.39
CA THR A 48 18.88 11.66 34.69
C THR A 48 17.85 10.61 35.10
N LEU A 49 18.24 9.34 35.14
CA LEU A 49 17.38 8.25 35.60
C LEU A 49 17.25 8.33 37.13
N THR A 50 16.12 8.84 37.62
CA THR A 50 15.76 8.76 39.03
C THR A 50 15.03 7.44 39.32
N GLU A 51 15.45 6.74 40.36
CA GLU A 51 14.78 5.51 40.80
C GLU A 51 13.36 5.85 41.28
N MET A 52 12.38 5.08 40.80
CA MET A 52 10.97 5.34 41.07
C MET A 52 10.67 5.03 42.55
N PRO A 53 9.98 5.91 43.31
CA PRO A 53 9.74 5.67 44.73
C PRO A 53 8.98 4.36 44.94
N PRO A 54 9.32 3.57 45.97
CA PRO A 54 8.75 2.24 46.17
C PRO A 54 7.22 2.31 46.32
N PRO A 55 6.48 1.36 45.74
CA PRO A 55 5.02 1.40 45.75
C PRO A 55 4.49 1.37 47.20
N PRO A 56 3.45 2.18 47.51
CA PRO A 56 2.90 2.23 48.87
C PRO A 56 2.36 0.86 49.27
N ALA A 57 2.68 0.44 50.50
CA ALA A 57 2.27 -0.85 51.04
C ALA A 57 0.73 -1.02 50.96
N PRO A 58 0.24 -2.22 50.62
CA PRO A 58 -1.19 -2.45 50.43
C PRO A 58 -1.96 -2.21 51.75
N ALA A 59 -2.96 -1.34 51.69
CA ALA A 59 -3.85 -1.08 52.82
C ALA A 59 -4.63 -2.35 53.20
N PRO A 60 -4.92 -2.58 54.50
CA PRO A 60 -5.63 -3.77 54.95
C PRO A 60 -7.05 -3.83 54.36
N ILE A 61 -7.33 -4.92 53.63
CA ILE A 61 -8.63 -5.14 53.00
C ILE A 61 -9.69 -5.37 54.09
N ALA A 62 -10.65 -4.45 54.19
CA ALA A 62 -11.79 -4.62 55.08
C ALA A 62 -12.63 -5.84 54.66
N SER A 63 -13.02 -6.67 55.63
CA SER A 63 -13.74 -7.92 55.38
C SER A 63 -15.08 -7.67 54.67
N PRO A 64 -15.46 -8.50 53.67
CA PRO A 64 -16.66 -8.26 52.88
C PRO A 64 -17.95 -8.44 53.70
N LYS A 65 -18.87 -7.49 53.62
CA LYS A 65 -20.20 -7.60 54.21
C LYS A 65 -20.98 -8.77 53.59
N PRO A 66 -21.79 -9.52 54.37
CA PRO A 66 -22.53 -10.67 53.86
C PRO A 66 -23.59 -10.27 52.84
N LYS A 67 -23.69 -11.03 51.75
CA LYS A 67 -24.71 -10.83 50.69
C LYS A 67 -26.11 -11.23 51.21
N PRO A 68 -27.17 -10.48 50.86
CA PRO A 68 -28.54 -10.83 51.25
C PRO A 68 -29.02 -12.10 50.51
N LYS A 69 -29.84 -12.93 51.18
CA LYS A 69 -30.41 -14.16 50.61
C LYS A 69 -31.40 -13.85 49.47
N PRO A 70 -31.41 -14.63 48.37
CA PRO A 70 -32.38 -14.45 47.29
C PRO A 70 -33.79 -14.87 47.73
N LYS A 71 -34.81 -14.14 47.28
CA LYS A 71 -36.23 -14.55 47.38
C LYS A 71 -36.53 -15.67 46.37
N PRO A 72 -37.45 -16.61 46.67
CA PRO A 72 -37.78 -17.71 45.77
C PRO A 72 -38.45 -17.21 44.48
N LYS A 73 -37.97 -17.69 43.32
CA LYS A 73 -38.69 -17.53 42.05
C LYS A 73 -39.89 -18.47 42.01
N ARG A 74 -41.06 -17.93 41.72
CA ARG A 74 -42.26 -18.70 41.32
C ARG A 74 -41.95 -19.45 40.02
N ALA A 75 -42.23 -20.74 39.96
CA ALA A 75 -42.07 -21.53 38.75
C ALA A 75 -43.03 -21.02 37.64
N ALA A 76 -42.52 -20.89 36.42
CA ALA A 76 -43.33 -20.70 35.22
C ALA A 76 -43.71 -22.09 34.63
N PRO A 77 -44.88 -22.25 33.99
CA PRO A 77 -45.29 -23.52 33.40
C PRO A 77 -44.39 -23.93 32.23
N ALA A 78 -44.25 -25.24 32.03
CA ALA A 78 -43.55 -25.80 30.87
C ALA A 78 -44.35 -25.56 29.56
N PRO A 79 -43.68 -25.38 28.41
CA PRO A 79 -44.34 -25.33 27.11
C PRO A 79 -44.89 -26.71 26.70
N PRO A 80 -46.01 -26.77 25.94
CA PRO A 80 -46.55 -28.03 25.43
C PRO A 80 -45.66 -28.64 24.32
N PRO A 81 -45.70 -29.97 24.10
CA PRO A 81 -44.91 -30.63 23.08
C PRO A 81 -45.41 -30.33 21.65
N ALA A 82 -44.48 -30.36 20.69
CA ALA A 82 -44.81 -30.29 19.27
C ALA A 82 -45.44 -31.60 18.78
N PRO A 83 -46.41 -31.56 17.84
CA PRO A 83 -46.95 -32.78 17.23
C PRO A 83 -45.91 -33.49 16.36
N ILE A 84 -45.86 -34.81 16.50
CA ILE A 84 -45.27 -35.72 15.51
C ILE A 84 -46.43 -36.23 14.66
N ASP A 85 -46.33 -36.11 13.35
CA ASP A 85 -47.13 -36.89 12.41
C ASP A 85 -46.20 -37.52 11.35
N VAL A 86 -46.49 -38.79 11.04
CA VAL A 86 -45.74 -39.66 10.12
C VAL A 86 -46.77 -40.49 9.33
N PRO A 87 -46.36 -41.19 8.26
CA PRO A 87 -46.28 -40.70 6.89
C PRO A 87 -47.50 -41.12 6.03
N ALA A 88 -47.58 -40.61 4.80
CA ALA A 88 -48.45 -41.17 3.77
C ALA A 88 -47.71 -41.31 2.43
N GLU A 89 -47.56 -42.57 2.01
CA GLU A 89 -47.15 -43.07 0.69
C GLU A 89 -48.23 -44.09 0.25
N PRO A 90 -48.25 -44.61 -1.00
CA PRO A 90 -47.59 -44.15 -2.23
C PRO A 90 -48.57 -44.11 -3.44
N VAL A 91 -48.10 -43.63 -4.61
CA VAL A 91 -48.60 -44.13 -5.91
C VAL A 91 -47.43 -44.31 -6.90
N ALA A 92 -47.35 -45.54 -7.42
CA ALA A 92 -46.53 -46.08 -8.52
C ALA A 92 -46.58 -45.26 -9.84
N GLU A 93 -45.71 -45.43 -10.87
CA GLU A 93 -44.44 -46.18 -11.10
C GLU A 93 -44.00 -45.91 -12.58
N THR A 94 -42.84 -46.43 -13.03
CA THR A 94 -42.37 -46.61 -14.44
C THR A 94 -41.51 -45.47 -15.00
N THR A 95 -40.33 -45.59 -15.65
CA THR A 95 -39.26 -46.63 -15.89
C THR A 95 -38.15 -45.91 -16.71
N ALA A 96 -36.82 -46.17 -16.69
CA ALA A 96 -36.00 -47.32 -16.25
C ALA A 96 -34.60 -46.89 -15.68
N ALA A 97 -33.87 -47.88 -15.17
CA ALA A 97 -32.39 -48.03 -15.16
C ALA A 97 -32.10 -49.55 -15.38
N PRO A 98 -30.86 -50.10 -15.33
CA PRO A 98 -29.48 -49.55 -15.24
C PRO A 98 -28.64 -49.94 -16.51
N GLU A 99 -27.31 -49.84 -16.64
CA GLU A 99 -26.16 -50.49 -15.95
C GLU A 99 -24.81 -49.91 -16.49
N VAL A 100 -23.59 -50.17 -15.95
CA VAL A 100 -23.04 -50.29 -14.57
C VAL A 100 -21.56 -50.78 -14.66
N ILE A 101 -20.67 -50.24 -13.81
CA ILE A 101 -19.31 -50.75 -13.42
C ILE A 101 -18.17 -50.82 -14.48
N GLY A 102 -16.92 -50.56 -14.03
CA GLY A 102 -15.70 -50.75 -14.84
C GLY A 102 -14.39 -50.24 -14.21
N THR A 103 -14.09 -50.69 -13.00
CA THR A 103 -12.91 -50.47 -12.15
C THR A 103 -11.51 -50.71 -12.78
N VAL A 104 -10.51 -49.95 -12.28
CA VAL A 104 -9.03 -50.22 -12.19
C VAL A 104 -8.72 -51.53 -11.41
N PRO A 105 -7.47 -52.08 -11.31
CA PRO A 105 -6.13 -51.55 -11.69
C PRO A 105 -5.08 -52.54 -12.33
N ASP A 106 -3.90 -51.98 -12.60
CA ASP A 106 -2.52 -52.50 -12.39
C ASP A 106 -1.64 -53.12 -13.51
N GLU A 107 -0.31 -52.95 -13.31
CA GLU A 107 0.87 -53.22 -14.17
C GLU A 107 1.29 -54.72 -14.26
N PRO A 108 2.34 -55.21 -15.01
CA PRO A 108 3.64 -54.55 -15.34
C PRO A 108 4.42 -54.89 -16.66
N LEU A 109 5.40 -54.03 -16.99
CA LEU A 109 6.78 -54.23 -17.55
C LEU A 109 7.17 -55.14 -18.77
N VAL A 110 8.34 -54.78 -19.35
CA VAL A 110 9.19 -55.46 -20.38
C VAL A 110 8.84 -55.12 -21.86
N GLY A 111 9.76 -54.72 -22.77
CA GLY A 111 11.22 -54.48 -22.68
C GLY A 111 11.83 -53.83 -23.95
N THR A 112 13.12 -53.47 -23.88
CA THR A 112 14.00 -52.66 -24.79
C THR A 112 14.31 -53.28 -26.18
N PRO A 113 14.92 -52.59 -27.20
CA PRO A 113 16.23 -51.91 -27.11
C PRO A 113 16.46 -50.58 -27.90
N VAL A 114 17.68 -50.04 -27.68
CA VAL A 114 18.20 -48.71 -28.08
C VAL A 114 19.18 -48.83 -29.28
N PRO A 115 19.35 -47.80 -30.13
CA PRO A 115 20.56 -47.64 -30.96
C PRO A 115 21.63 -46.78 -30.24
N GLN A 116 22.84 -47.33 -30.12
CA GLN A 116 23.99 -46.72 -29.46
C GLN A 116 24.84 -45.90 -30.45
N ALA A 117 25.33 -44.73 -30.04
CA ALA A 117 26.45 -44.03 -30.66
C ALA A 117 27.41 -43.53 -29.56
N ALA A 118 28.71 -43.69 -29.78
CA ALA A 118 29.75 -43.51 -28.75
C ALA A 118 30.58 -42.20 -28.99
N PRO A 119 31.65 -41.93 -28.23
CA PRO A 119 31.62 -40.97 -27.15
C PRO A 119 32.38 -39.67 -27.46
N VAL A 120 31.99 -38.57 -26.82
CA VAL A 120 32.82 -37.35 -26.72
C VAL A 120 33.16 -37.14 -25.26
N ALA A 121 34.45 -37.08 -24.94
CA ALA A 121 34.93 -36.89 -23.58
C ALA A 121 34.49 -35.50 -23.06
N GLN A 122 33.62 -35.50 -22.04
CA GLN A 122 33.30 -34.29 -21.29
C GLN A 122 34.37 -34.12 -20.21
N ALA A 123 35.13 -33.02 -20.29
CA ALA A 123 35.85 -32.52 -19.13
C ALA A 123 34.81 -32.03 -18.12
N GLU A 124 34.85 -32.53 -16.88
CA GLU A 124 34.00 -32.01 -15.81
C GLU A 124 34.31 -30.52 -15.60
N PRO A 125 33.33 -29.61 -15.74
CA PRO A 125 33.46 -28.31 -15.12
C PRO A 125 33.37 -28.55 -13.60
N GLU A 126 34.47 -28.30 -12.90
CA GLU A 126 34.54 -28.35 -11.45
C GLU A 126 33.41 -27.46 -10.87
N ILE A 127 32.34 -28.10 -10.39
CA ILE A 127 31.19 -27.39 -9.82
C ILE A 127 31.65 -26.82 -8.49
N THR A 128 32.24 -25.62 -8.57
CA THR A 128 32.38 -24.74 -7.42
C THR A 128 30.96 -24.54 -6.91
N LEU A 129 30.65 -25.10 -5.73
CA LEU A 129 29.39 -24.81 -5.07
C LEU A 129 29.37 -23.31 -4.79
N GLY A 130 28.71 -22.57 -5.68
CA GLY A 130 28.33 -21.20 -5.42
C GLY A 130 27.54 -21.21 -4.12
N ILE A 131 28.09 -20.54 -3.11
CA ILE A 131 27.40 -20.33 -1.83
C ILE A 131 26.04 -19.73 -2.19
N ALA A 132 24.97 -20.51 -1.99
CA ALA A 132 23.63 -20.00 -2.16
C ALA A 132 23.53 -18.76 -1.25
N PRO A 133 23.11 -17.59 -1.76
CA PRO A 133 22.95 -16.43 -0.91
C PRO A 133 22.04 -16.84 0.25
N ALA A 134 22.47 -16.54 1.48
CA ALA A 134 21.65 -16.77 2.65
C ALA A 134 20.25 -16.18 2.38
N PRO A 135 19.16 -16.84 2.79
CA PRO A 135 17.83 -16.30 2.57
C PRO A 135 17.78 -14.93 3.22
N ASN A 136 17.75 -13.87 2.40
CA ASN A 136 17.61 -12.49 2.85
C ASN A 136 16.22 -12.37 3.47
N THR A 137 16.11 -12.76 4.75
CA THR A 137 14.90 -12.58 5.54
C THR A 137 14.64 -11.09 5.60
N LEU A 138 13.55 -10.67 4.94
CA LEU A 138 13.09 -9.30 4.99
C LEU A 138 13.07 -8.84 6.45
N PRO A 139 13.79 -7.77 6.84
CA PRO A 139 13.75 -7.28 8.21
C PRO A 139 12.32 -7.05 8.68
N PRO A 140 11.98 -7.29 9.96
CA PRO A 140 10.61 -7.18 10.46
C PRO A 140 9.96 -5.82 10.17
N ARG A 141 10.79 -4.77 10.07
CA ARG A 141 10.33 -3.43 9.72
C ARG A 141 11.33 -2.65 8.85
N ILE A 142 10.78 -1.95 7.86
CA ILE A 142 11.50 -1.04 6.97
C ILE A 142 10.73 0.28 6.84
N ASP A 143 11.39 1.41 7.08
CA ASP A 143 10.86 2.76 6.84
C ASP A 143 11.54 3.36 5.58
N LEU A 144 10.76 3.61 4.52
CA LEU A 144 11.19 4.31 3.30
C LEU A 144 10.84 5.80 3.39
N ALA A 145 11.82 6.68 3.49
CA ALA A 145 11.59 8.13 3.50
C ALA A 145 11.78 8.71 2.10
N TYR A 146 10.79 9.47 1.60
CA TYR A 146 10.84 10.19 0.33
C TYR A 146 10.83 11.71 0.55
N LYS A 147 11.64 12.43 -0.25
CA LYS A 147 11.48 13.87 -0.48
C LYS A 147 10.39 14.07 -1.53
N MET A 148 9.43 14.95 -1.24
CA MET A 148 8.30 15.25 -2.11
C MET A 148 8.48 16.61 -2.78
N PHE A 149 8.27 16.66 -4.10
CA PHE A 149 8.47 17.82 -4.95
C PHE A 149 7.21 18.16 -5.74
N TYR A 150 7.04 19.44 -6.04
CA TYR A 150 5.98 19.94 -6.92
C TYR A 150 6.57 20.48 -8.22
N GLY A 151 5.96 20.10 -9.35
CA GLY A 151 6.57 20.27 -10.67
C GLY A 151 7.79 19.38 -10.87
N THR A 152 8.62 19.72 -11.86
CA THR A 152 9.88 19.04 -12.19
C THR A 152 11.13 19.89 -11.92
N GLN A 153 10.95 21.09 -11.36
CA GLN A 153 12.02 22.08 -11.12
C GLN A 153 12.66 21.97 -9.72
N GLY A 154 12.55 20.81 -9.06
CA GLY A 154 13.18 20.57 -7.75
C GLY A 154 12.55 21.33 -6.57
N PHE A 155 11.37 21.92 -6.73
CA PHE A 155 10.69 22.63 -5.64
C PHE A 155 10.15 21.66 -4.59
N GLN A 156 10.93 21.44 -3.52
CA GLN A 156 10.56 20.50 -2.47
C GLN A 156 9.38 21.05 -1.64
N VAL A 157 8.29 20.29 -1.59
CA VAL A 157 7.06 20.66 -0.87
C VAL A 157 6.84 19.88 0.41
N GLY A 158 7.60 18.82 0.69
CA GLY A 158 7.54 18.08 1.95
C GLY A 158 8.39 16.82 2.01
N LYS A 159 8.06 15.93 2.94
CA LYS A 159 8.56 14.55 3.07
C LYS A 159 7.39 13.58 3.31
N ALA A 160 7.57 12.32 2.96
CA ALA A 160 6.64 11.23 3.29
C ALA A 160 7.45 10.00 3.73
N VAL A 161 7.00 9.28 4.77
CA VAL A 161 7.62 8.01 5.17
C VAL A 161 6.60 6.88 4.97
N TYR A 162 7.01 5.80 4.33
CA TYR A 162 6.20 4.58 4.22
C TYR A 162 6.86 3.49 5.06
N ARG A 163 6.16 3.03 6.08
CA ARG A 163 6.59 1.95 6.96
C ARG A 163 5.99 0.64 6.48
N PHE A 164 6.83 -0.33 6.17
CA PHE A 164 6.46 -1.73 6.00
C PHE A 164 6.82 -2.47 7.29
N GLU A 165 5.89 -3.24 7.83
CA GLU A 165 6.04 -4.10 9.00
C GLU A 165 5.49 -5.49 8.65
N HIS A 166 6.11 -6.57 9.12
CA HIS A 166 5.55 -7.91 8.97
C HIS A 166 5.79 -8.83 10.17
N THR A 167 4.97 -9.86 10.27
CA THR A 167 5.12 -10.94 11.25
C THR A 167 4.62 -12.24 10.62
N GLY A 168 5.54 -13.19 10.40
CA GLY A 168 5.27 -14.36 9.58
C GLY A 168 4.94 -13.94 8.15
N ASN A 169 3.77 -14.36 7.65
CA ASN A 169 3.28 -13.93 6.34
C ASN A 169 2.31 -12.74 6.39
N ARG A 170 2.06 -12.11 7.54
CA ARG A 170 1.15 -10.96 7.63
C ARG A 170 1.92 -9.67 7.54
N TYR A 171 1.50 -8.76 6.67
CA TYR A 171 2.11 -7.44 6.53
C TYR A 171 1.17 -6.30 6.94
N ARG A 172 1.79 -5.16 7.26
CA ARG A 172 1.17 -3.86 7.42
C ARG A 172 2.05 -2.82 6.71
N ILE A 173 1.45 -2.00 5.85
CA ILE A 173 2.10 -0.83 5.24
C ILE A 173 1.34 0.40 5.72
N ALA A 174 2.04 1.40 6.28
CA ALA A 174 1.42 2.64 6.72
C ALA A 174 2.22 3.88 6.30
N THR A 175 1.54 4.94 5.90
CA THR A 175 2.16 6.26 5.76
C THR A 175 2.38 6.87 7.14
N VAL A 176 3.63 7.11 7.50
CA VAL A 176 4.06 7.68 8.77
C VAL A 176 4.48 9.14 8.57
N GLY A 177 3.95 10.01 9.42
CA GLY A 177 4.39 11.40 9.53
C GLY A 177 3.43 12.43 8.93
N GLU A 178 3.58 13.66 9.42
CA GLU A 178 2.85 14.82 8.94
C GLU A 178 3.46 15.31 7.62
N ALA A 179 2.62 15.70 6.65
CA ALA A 179 3.11 16.41 5.48
C ALA A 179 3.76 17.73 5.95
N THR A 180 5.08 17.84 5.81
CA THR A 180 5.83 19.06 6.13
C THR A 180 5.82 20.04 4.97
N GLY A 181 6.08 21.33 5.21
CA GLY A 181 6.20 22.33 4.14
C GLY A 181 4.88 22.71 3.45
N LEU A 182 4.94 23.14 2.20
CA LEU A 182 3.76 23.60 1.45
C LEU A 182 2.76 22.48 1.13
N ALA A 183 3.17 21.21 1.17
CA ALA A 183 2.26 20.07 1.14
C ALA A 183 1.28 20.10 2.33
N ALA A 184 1.70 20.58 3.51
CA ALA A 184 0.85 20.74 4.70
C ALA A 184 -0.33 21.71 4.45
N LEU A 185 -0.09 22.81 3.71
CA LEU A 185 -1.11 23.81 3.38
C LEU A 185 -2.17 23.25 2.43
N VAL A 186 -1.79 22.31 1.56
CA VAL A 186 -2.63 21.72 0.50
C VAL A 186 -3.32 20.42 0.96
N TYR A 187 -2.76 19.77 1.97
CA TYR A 187 -3.28 18.59 2.68
C TYR A 187 -3.43 18.88 4.18
N ARG A 188 -4.26 19.87 4.52
CA ARG A 188 -4.58 20.21 5.91
C ARG A 188 -5.26 19.02 6.62
N GLY A 189 -4.48 18.30 7.42
CA GLY A 189 -4.91 17.24 8.33
C GLY A 189 -4.03 16.00 8.24
N LYS A 190 -3.79 15.37 9.40
CA LYS A 190 -3.19 14.04 9.47
C LYS A 190 -4.09 13.07 8.70
N ALA A 191 -3.53 12.47 7.66
CA ALA A 191 -4.19 11.46 6.86
C ALA A 191 -3.46 10.14 7.11
N ASN A 192 -4.04 9.27 7.94
CA ASN A 192 -3.50 7.92 8.12
C ASN A 192 -3.92 7.11 6.90
N VAL A 193 -2.96 6.51 6.21
CA VAL A 193 -3.22 5.60 5.09
C VAL A 193 -2.52 4.30 5.42
N GLU A 194 -3.27 3.20 5.40
CA GLU A 194 -2.77 1.91 5.86
C GLU A 194 -3.32 0.76 5.00
N SER A 195 -2.45 -0.17 4.64
CA SER A 195 -2.74 -1.43 3.99
C SER A 195 -2.33 -2.59 4.89
N ARG A 196 -3.13 -3.65 4.91
CA ARG A 196 -2.85 -4.91 5.61
C ARG A 196 -3.16 -6.07 4.70
N GLY A 197 -2.38 -7.14 4.79
CA GLY A 197 -2.66 -8.36 4.03
C GLY A 197 -1.66 -9.48 4.27
N LEU A 198 -1.53 -10.35 3.27
CA LEU A 198 -0.63 -11.49 3.26
C LEU A 198 0.51 -11.30 2.27
N ILE A 199 1.70 -11.74 2.68
CA ILE A 199 2.85 -11.99 1.81
C ILE A 199 2.67 -13.41 1.27
N THR A 200 2.64 -13.56 -0.05
CA THR A 200 2.42 -14.83 -0.76
C THR A 200 3.57 -15.08 -1.75
N PRO A 201 3.72 -16.30 -2.30
CA PRO A 201 4.67 -16.56 -3.39
C PRO A 201 4.46 -15.71 -4.65
N ALA A 202 3.28 -15.10 -4.83
CA ALA A 202 2.96 -14.18 -5.92
C ALA A 202 3.12 -12.69 -5.56
N GLY A 203 3.63 -12.39 -4.37
CA GLY A 203 3.74 -11.03 -3.83
C GLY A 203 2.66 -10.70 -2.79
N LEU A 204 2.27 -9.44 -2.71
CA LEU A 204 1.37 -8.93 -1.67
C LEU A 204 -0.11 -9.08 -2.05
N GLN A 205 -0.85 -9.80 -1.22
CA GLN A 205 -2.30 -9.95 -1.31
C GLN A 205 -2.97 -9.08 -0.23
N PRO A 206 -3.46 -7.86 -0.55
CA PRO A 206 -4.11 -6.98 0.42
C PRO A 206 -5.44 -7.57 0.91
N MET A 207 -5.80 -7.32 2.17
CA MET A 207 -7.06 -7.73 2.81
C MET A 207 -7.87 -6.52 3.27
N GLU A 208 -7.21 -5.46 3.76
CA GLU A 208 -7.85 -4.21 4.15
C GLU A 208 -6.95 -3.03 3.73
N PHE A 209 -7.51 -2.06 3.01
CA PHE A 209 -6.92 -0.76 2.76
C PHE A 209 -7.78 0.34 3.40
N THR A 210 -7.17 1.26 4.13
CA THR A 210 -7.87 2.28 4.92
C THR A 210 -7.30 3.68 4.69
N PHE A 211 -8.17 4.66 4.78
CA PHE A 211 -7.86 6.07 4.68
C PHE A 211 -8.63 6.85 5.76
N GLU A 212 -7.94 7.42 6.72
CA GLU A 212 -8.53 8.20 7.82
C GLU A 212 -8.08 9.66 7.77
N ARG A 213 -8.99 10.61 8.00
CA ARG A 213 -8.66 12.04 8.18
C ARG A 213 -9.14 12.55 9.53
N THR A 214 -8.20 12.83 10.43
CA THR A 214 -8.48 13.31 11.79
C THR A 214 -9.33 14.58 11.84
N ILE A 215 -9.13 15.53 10.92
CA ILE A 215 -9.83 16.83 10.92
C ILE A 215 -11.33 16.73 10.56
N ARG A 216 -11.80 15.58 10.03
CA ARG A 216 -13.21 15.39 9.62
C ARG A 216 -13.83 14.09 10.12
N ASP A 217 -13.16 13.40 11.05
CA ASP A 217 -13.49 12.05 11.52
C ASP A 217 -13.97 11.12 10.40
N ARG A 218 -13.26 11.16 9.26
CA ARG A 218 -13.64 10.43 8.06
C ARG A 218 -12.70 9.24 7.89
N ARG A 219 -13.21 8.04 8.15
CA ARG A 219 -12.62 6.77 7.74
C ARG A 219 -13.29 6.27 6.47
N GLU A 220 -12.48 5.90 5.48
CA GLU A 220 -12.88 5.21 4.27
C GLU A 220 -12.06 3.93 4.16
N SER A 221 -12.60 2.86 3.59
CA SER A 221 -11.90 1.57 3.46
C SER A 221 -12.22 0.85 2.15
N ALA A 222 -11.34 -0.07 1.78
CA ALA A 222 -11.60 -1.14 0.82
C ALA A 222 -11.23 -2.48 1.51
N VAL A 223 -12.17 -3.41 1.57
CA VAL A 223 -11.99 -4.76 2.14
C VAL A 223 -11.99 -5.76 0.99
N PHE A 224 -10.97 -6.61 0.94
CA PHE A 224 -10.71 -7.55 -0.14
C PHE A 224 -11.06 -8.96 0.35
N ASP A 225 -12.22 -9.45 -0.05
CA ASP A 225 -12.68 -10.80 0.25
C ASP A 225 -12.31 -11.73 -0.91
N TRP A 226 -11.17 -12.39 -0.75
CA TRP A 226 -10.64 -13.36 -1.72
C TRP A 226 -11.36 -14.71 -1.71
N GLU A 227 -12.19 -14.99 -0.69
CA GLU A 227 -13.00 -16.20 -0.63
C GLU A 227 -14.27 -16.04 -1.48
N THR A 228 -14.94 -14.90 -1.38
CA THR A 228 -16.10 -14.57 -2.23
C THR A 228 -15.75 -13.92 -3.56
N GLY A 229 -14.49 -13.50 -3.76
CA GLY A 229 -14.01 -12.86 -4.98
C GLY A 229 -14.49 -11.41 -5.15
N MET A 230 -14.70 -10.68 -4.05
CA MET A 230 -15.30 -9.35 -4.05
C MET A 230 -14.50 -8.32 -3.26
N VAL A 231 -14.42 -7.09 -3.75
CA VAL A 231 -13.94 -5.94 -2.99
C VAL A 231 -15.11 -5.04 -2.58
N THR A 232 -15.20 -4.72 -1.29
CA THR A 232 -16.19 -3.77 -0.76
C THR A 232 -15.50 -2.47 -0.35
N MET A 233 -15.90 -1.38 -1.00
CA MET A 233 -15.35 -0.03 -0.85
C MET A 233 -16.32 0.86 -0.05
N HIS A 234 -15.97 2.14 0.12
CA HIS A 234 -16.80 3.17 0.78
C HIS A 234 -18.23 3.19 0.23
N GLU A 235 -19.21 3.58 1.07
CA GLU A 235 -20.64 3.56 0.75
C GLU A 235 -21.17 2.17 0.31
N ASN A 236 -20.52 1.09 0.76
CA ASN A 236 -20.79 -0.30 0.39
C ASN A 236 -20.72 -0.57 -1.12
N GLN A 237 -19.94 0.21 -1.87
CA GLN A 237 -19.73 -0.04 -3.29
C GLN A 237 -18.91 -1.31 -3.50
N THR A 238 -19.50 -2.31 -4.16
CA THR A 238 -18.83 -3.59 -4.44
C THR A 238 -18.33 -3.69 -5.88
N ALA A 239 -17.21 -4.39 -6.10
CA ALA A 239 -16.75 -4.81 -7.42
C ALA A 239 -16.13 -6.23 -7.35
N SER A 240 -16.05 -6.93 -8.49
CA SER A 240 -15.34 -8.21 -8.57
C SER A 240 -13.85 -8.00 -8.30
N LEU A 241 -13.23 -8.91 -7.55
CA LEU A 241 -11.77 -9.01 -7.50
C LEU A 241 -11.27 -9.73 -8.75
N GLU A 242 -10.27 -9.15 -9.39
CA GLU A 242 -9.51 -9.76 -10.48
C GLU A 242 -8.11 -10.14 -9.97
N LEU A 243 -7.42 -11.03 -10.67
CA LEU A 243 -6.03 -11.37 -10.34
C LEU A 243 -5.09 -10.81 -11.43
N PRO A 244 -4.10 -9.98 -11.09
CA PRO A 244 -3.79 -9.43 -9.76
C PRO A 244 -4.67 -8.20 -9.42
N THR A 245 -5.08 -8.07 -8.15
CA THR A 245 -5.59 -6.81 -7.58
C THR A 245 -4.72 -6.37 -6.41
N PHE A 246 -4.39 -5.07 -6.37
CA PHE A 246 -3.62 -4.43 -5.30
C PHE A 246 -4.39 -3.25 -4.69
N ASP A 247 -3.87 -2.70 -3.59
CA ASP A 247 -4.21 -1.34 -3.15
C ASP A 247 -3.03 -0.38 -3.46
N PRO A 248 -3.21 0.95 -3.34
CA PRO A 248 -2.16 1.91 -3.67
C PRO A 248 -0.84 1.76 -2.88
N LEU A 249 -0.89 1.29 -1.63
CA LEU A 249 0.29 1.06 -0.80
C LEU A 249 0.89 -0.32 -1.06
N SER A 250 0.08 -1.38 -1.19
CA SER A 250 0.61 -2.71 -1.53
C SER A 250 1.29 -2.71 -2.90
N LEU A 251 0.77 -1.95 -3.87
CA LEU A 251 1.38 -1.80 -5.19
C LEU A 251 2.78 -1.14 -5.15
N MET A 252 3.05 -0.21 -4.23
CA MET A 252 4.38 0.40 -4.09
C MET A 252 5.48 -0.62 -3.74
N TRP A 253 5.09 -1.74 -3.12
CA TRP A 253 5.98 -2.81 -2.68
C TRP A 253 5.90 -4.06 -3.55
N GLN A 254 4.90 -4.21 -4.43
CA GLN A 254 4.66 -5.47 -5.15
C GLN A 254 5.89 -6.01 -5.88
N PHE A 255 6.64 -5.16 -6.60
CA PHE A 255 7.83 -5.58 -7.35
C PHE A 255 9.03 -5.95 -6.47
N TYR A 256 9.02 -5.58 -5.19
CA TYR A 256 9.99 -6.07 -4.21
C TYR A 256 9.78 -7.56 -3.90
N PHE A 257 8.53 -8.00 -3.80
CA PHE A 257 8.18 -9.39 -3.52
C PHE A 257 8.06 -10.27 -4.77
N ALA A 258 7.65 -9.67 -5.90
CA ALA A 258 7.52 -10.34 -7.19
C ALA A 258 8.17 -9.48 -8.29
N PRO A 259 9.49 -9.61 -8.51
CA PRO A 259 10.22 -8.88 -9.55
C PRO A 259 9.55 -8.98 -10.94
N PRO A 260 9.53 -7.88 -11.72
CA PRO A 260 8.86 -7.85 -13.01
C PRO A 260 9.58 -8.74 -14.04
N THR A 261 8.87 -9.74 -14.57
CA THR A 261 9.40 -10.70 -15.56
C THR A 261 9.09 -10.34 -17.01
N GLN A 262 8.19 -9.37 -17.24
CA GLN A 262 7.72 -8.97 -18.57
C GLN A 262 7.84 -7.47 -18.74
N ALA A 263 8.01 -6.95 -19.96
CA ALA A 263 8.10 -5.51 -20.19
C ALA A 263 6.76 -4.75 -19.99
N GLN A 264 5.66 -5.46 -19.75
CA GLN A 264 4.33 -4.91 -19.53
C GLN A 264 3.60 -5.73 -18.46
N HIS A 265 2.94 -5.06 -17.53
CA HIS A 265 2.10 -5.70 -16.51
C HIS A 265 0.74 -5.00 -16.43
N THR A 266 -0.33 -5.78 -16.32
CA THR A 266 -1.70 -5.30 -16.11
C THR A 266 -2.24 -5.87 -14.81
N PHE A 267 -2.89 -5.04 -14.00
CA PHE A 267 -3.47 -5.39 -12.72
C PHE A 267 -4.56 -4.39 -12.34
N ALA A 268 -5.48 -4.80 -11.47
CA ALA A 268 -6.44 -3.89 -10.87
C ALA A 268 -5.88 -3.24 -9.59
N VAL A 269 -6.35 -2.04 -9.28
CA VAL A 269 -6.03 -1.29 -8.05
C VAL A 269 -7.33 -0.82 -7.42
N ALA A 270 -7.67 -1.39 -6.26
CA ALA A 270 -8.81 -0.95 -5.48
C ALA A 270 -8.37 0.19 -4.54
N THR A 271 -8.99 1.34 -4.72
CA THR A 271 -8.94 2.46 -3.77
C THR A 271 -10.17 2.39 -2.86
N THR A 272 -10.25 3.25 -1.85
CA THR A 272 -11.43 3.32 -0.97
C THR A 272 -12.76 3.66 -1.68
N ARG A 273 -12.77 4.03 -2.98
CA ARG A 273 -13.98 4.47 -3.70
C ARG A 273 -14.11 4.02 -5.16
N ARG A 274 -13.18 3.19 -5.66
CA ARG A 274 -13.15 2.73 -7.05
C ARG A 274 -12.09 1.67 -7.26
N LEU A 275 -12.43 0.67 -8.05
CA LEU A 275 -11.49 -0.24 -8.71
C LEU A 275 -11.00 0.41 -10.02
N LEU A 276 -9.71 0.29 -10.32
CA LEU A 276 -9.07 0.87 -11.50
C LEU A 276 -8.17 -0.18 -12.16
N HIS A 277 -8.27 -0.38 -13.46
CA HIS A 277 -7.35 -1.28 -14.18
C HIS A 277 -6.17 -0.45 -14.68
N TYR A 278 -4.96 -0.85 -14.31
CA TYR A 278 -3.72 -0.19 -14.69
C TYR A 278 -2.90 -1.13 -15.57
N THR A 279 -2.39 -0.59 -16.67
CA THR A 279 -1.31 -1.20 -17.45
C THR A 279 -0.07 -0.34 -17.29
N ILE A 280 1.03 -0.96 -16.89
CA ILE A 280 2.35 -0.32 -16.84
C ILE A 280 3.27 -0.96 -17.87
N THR A 281 4.16 -0.18 -18.45
CA THR A 281 5.11 -0.64 -19.47
C THR A 281 6.49 -0.08 -19.17
N ARG A 282 7.53 -0.92 -19.25
CA ARG A 282 8.93 -0.51 -19.14
C ARG A 282 9.35 0.27 -20.38
N GLU A 283 9.81 1.50 -20.19
CA GLU A 283 10.25 2.39 -21.27
C GLU A 283 11.77 2.34 -21.50
N GLY A 284 12.55 1.94 -20.50
CA GLY A 284 14.01 1.85 -20.60
C GLY A 284 14.69 1.88 -19.23
N THR A 285 16.00 2.11 -19.23
CA THR A 285 16.83 2.26 -18.03
C THR A 285 17.29 3.72 -17.89
N GLU A 286 17.33 4.23 -16.66
CA GLU A 286 17.74 5.58 -16.32
C GLU A 286 18.55 5.55 -15.01
N THR A 287 19.73 6.16 -14.99
CA THR A 287 20.54 6.27 -13.76
C THR A 287 20.03 7.44 -12.92
N ILE A 288 19.76 7.19 -11.64
CA ILE A 288 19.23 8.17 -10.68
C ILE A 288 20.24 8.39 -9.55
N GLU A 289 20.53 9.66 -9.28
CA GLU A 289 21.26 10.09 -8.09
C GLU A 289 20.37 9.96 -6.83
N TRP A 290 20.89 9.30 -5.81
CA TRP A 290 20.28 9.19 -4.48
C TRP A 290 21.35 9.41 -3.38
N PRO A 291 20.99 9.59 -2.10
CA PRO A 291 21.96 10.04 -1.09
C PRO A 291 23.13 9.08 -0.78
N GLN A 292 23.15 7.87 -1.34
CA GLN A 292 24.24 6.89 -1.17
C GLN A 292 24.98 6.59 -2.50
N GLY A 293 24.75 7.38 -3.56
CA GLY A 293 25.46 7.28 -4.84
C GLY A 293 24.52 7.37 -6.05
N SER A 294 24.89 6.72 -7.15
CA SER A 294 24.04 6.56 -8.33
C SER A 294 23.40 5.16 -8.33
N LEU A 295 22.16 5.05 -8.82
CA LEU A 295 21.46 3.77 -9.03
C LEU A 295 20.99 3.66 -10.47
N ASP A 296 21.28 2.53 -11.11
CA ASP A 296 20.59 2.17 -12.35
C ASP A 296 19.17 1.69 -12.04
N THR A 297 18.20 2.26 -12.73
CA THR A 297 16.78 2.01 -12.48
C THR A 297 16.05 1.73 -13.79
N GLU A 298 15.09 0.81 -13.76
CA GLU A 298 14.15 0.65 -14.87
C GLU A 298 13.04 1.69 -14.73
N ARG A 299 12.81 2.50 -15.78
CA ARG A 299 11.66 3.41 -15.84
C ARG A 299 10.45 2.72 -16.43
N TRP A 300 9.37 2.73 -15.67
CA TRP A 300 8.06 2.20 -16.00
C TRP A 300 7.04 3.33 -16.11
N HIS A 301 6.12 3.22 -17.05
CA HIS A 301 5.08 4.21 -17.31
C HIS A 301 3.70 3.57 -17.28
N ARG A 302 2.85 4.05 -16.37
CA ARG A 302 1.41 3.82 -16.34
C ARG A 302 0.69 4.94 -17.09
N LYS A 303 0.07 4.61 -18.23
CA LYS A 303 -0.82 5.54 -18.94
C LYS A 303 -2.24 5.47 -18.37
N SER A 304 -2.87 6.62 -18.18
CA SER A 304 -4.25 6.72 -17.71
C SER A 304 -5.21 6.46 -18.87
N MET A 305 -6.08 5.44 -18.76
CA MET A 305 -7.10 5.17 -19.78
C MET A 305 -8.09 6.34 -19.97
N ASP A 306 -8.31 7.14 -18.92
CA ASP A 306 -9.15 8.35 -18.95
C ASP A 306 -8.34 9.66 -19.18
N GLY A 307 -7.03 9.55 -19.44
CA GLY A 307 -6.11 10.69 -19.61
C GLY A 307 -5.89 11.55 -18.36
N ARG A 308 -6.42 11.17 -17.17
CA ARG A 308 -6.41 12.06 -15.99
C ARG A 308 -5.17 11.97 -15.11
N THR A 309 -4.44 10.86 -15.07
CA THR A 309 -3.21 10.78 -14.25
C THR A 309 -2.27 9.69 -14.75
N ASP A 310 -1.24 10.08 -15.49
CA ASP A 310 -0.14 9.16 -15.82
C ASP A 310 0.86 9.10 -14.65
N ALA A 311 1.54 7.96 -14.52
CA ALA A 311 2.56 7.77 -13.50
C ALA A 311 3.83 7.17 -14.10
N TYR A 312 4.97 7.77 -13.78
CA TYR A 312 6.28 7.20 -14.03
C TYR A 312 6.83 6.64 -12.71
N LEU A 313 7.42 5.45 -12.76
CA LEU A 313 7.98 4.71 -11.64
C LEU A 313 9.39 4.30 -12.02
N TRP A 314 10.37 4.54 -11.16
CA TRP A 314 11.74 4.07 -11.35
C TRP A 314 12.06 3.03 -10.29
N LEU A 315 12.24 1.78 -10.74
CA LEU A 315 12.50 0.62 -9.90
C LEU A 315 13.99 0.28 -9.98
N ALA A 316 14.69 0.14 -8.84
CA ALA A 316 16.11 -0.17 -8.82
C ALA A 316 16.35 -1.69 -8.73
N PRO A 317 16.80 -2.41 -9.78
CA PRO A 317 16.96 -3.86 -9.75
C PRO A 317 17.96 -4.32 -8.68
N SER A 318 19.02 -3.54 -8.45
CA SER A 318 20.01 -3.74 -7.38
C SER A 318 19.44 -3.65 -5.96
N MET A 319 18.26 -3.08 -5.80
CA MET A 319 17.52 -2.97 -4.54
C MET A 319 16.25 -3.85 -4.55
N HIS A 320 16.29 -4.98 -5.25
CA HIS A 320 15.12 -5.85 -5.47
C HIS A 320 13.93 -5.08 -6.08
N TYR A 321 14.14 -4.28 -7.12
CA TYR A 321 13.10 -3.49 -7.80
C TYR A 321 12.31 -2.53 -6.87
N LEU A 322 12.92 -2.08 -5.78
CA LEU A 322 12.34 -1.06 -4.91
C LEU A 322 12.05 0.23 -5.70
N LEU A 323 10.90 0.85 -5.45
CA LEU A 323 10.50 2.12 -6.05
C LEU A 323 11.32 3.28 -5.50
N VAL A 324 12.44 3.63 -6.15
CA VAL A 324 13.33 4.70 -5.67
C VAL A 324 12.87 6.10 -6.10
N LYS A 325 12.07 6.20 -7.16
CA LYS A 325 11.47 7.47 -7.59
C LYS A 325 10.12 7.25 -8.26
N PHE A 326 9.20 8.20 -8.10
CA PHE A 326 7.95 8.25 -8.86
C PHE A 326 7.60 9.68 -9.28
N ARG A 327 6.85 9.81 -10.38
CA ARG A 327 6.31 11.09 -10.86
C ARG A 327 4.86 10.89 -11.32
N LEU A 328 3.94 11.64 -10.72
CA LEU A 328 2.54 11.69 -11.11
C LEU A 328 2.31 12.98 -11.92
N VAL A 329 1.88 12.83 -13.17
CA VAL A 329 1.56 13.96 -14.07
C VAL A 329 0.05 14.03 -14.30
N HIS A 330 -0.42 15.18 -14.80
CA HIS A 330 -1.84 15.45 -15.05
C HIS A 330 -2.78 15.40 -13.83
N VAL A 331 -2.26 15.20 -12.60
CA VAL A 331 -3.09 15.31 -11.40
C VAL A 331 -3.71 16.71 -11.31
N SER A 332 -4.96 16.79 -10.83
CA SER A 332 -5.75 18.05 -10.74
C SER A 332 -5.07 19.24 -10.05
N ARG A 333 -3.93 19.03 -9.38
CA ARG A 333 -3.14 20.03 -8.66
C ARG A 333 -1.79 20.35 -9.32
N GLY A 334 -1.38 19.69 -10.41
CA GLY A 334 -0.12 19.92 -11.13
C GLY A 334 0.66 18.63 -11.45
N THR A 335 1.98 18.66 -11.28
CA THR A 335 2.85 17.46 -11.29
C THR A 335 3.43 17.27 -9.89
N VAL A 336 3.52 16.02 -9.44
CA VAL A 336 4.14 15.66 -8.15
C VAL A 336 5.22 14.62 -8.38
N GLU A 337 6.39 14.82 -7.79
CA GLU A 337 7.51 13.88 -7.84
C GLU A 337 7.90 13.47 -6.42
N GLY A 338 8.27 12.21 -6.22
CA GLY A 338 8.80 11.68 -4.97
C GLY A 338 10.09 10.92 -5.23
N SER A 339 11.14 11.22 -4.48
CA SER A 339 12.46 10.58 -4.61
C SER A 339 12.92 10.05 -3.25
N LEU A 340 13.42 8.82 -3.22
CA LEU A 340 13.87 8.13 -2.01
C LEU A 340 15.07 8.87 -1.40
N ASP A 341 14.98 9.18 -0.12
CA ASP A 341 15.94 9.95 0.69
C ASP A 341 16.74 9.02 1.61
N SER A 342 16.06 8.09 2.27
CA SER A 342 16.71 7.10 3.13
C SER A 342 15.85 5.85 3.31
N ILE A 343 16.51 4.70 3.48
CA ILE A 343 15.90 3.48 4.03
C ILE A 343 16.37 3.36 5.48
N ARG A 344 15.47 3.03 6.39
CA ARG A 344 15.82 2.63 7.76
C ARG A 344 15.27 1.24 8.02
N VAL A 345 16.07 0.41 8.65
CA VAL A 345 15.74 -0.97 8.98
C VAL A 345 15.72 -1.11 10.50
N GLU A 346 14.74 -1.82 11.03
CA GLU A 346 14.73 -2.28 12.42
C GLU A 346 14.75 -3.82 12.39
N GLU A 347 15.84 -4.39 12.88
CA GLU A 347 16.04 -5.85 12.93
C GLU A 347 15.19 -6.49 14.03
N ALA A 348 14.95 -7.79 13.91
CA ALA A 348 14.38 -8.55 15.01
C ALA A 348 15.37 -8.51 16.19
N ARG A 349 14.92 -8.10 17.37
CA ARG A 349 15.72 -8.34 18.58
C ARG A 349 15.82 -9.84 18.77
N THR A 350 17.02 -10.38 18.64
CA THR A 350 17.38 -11.69 19.17
C THR A 350 17.45 -11.57 20.69
N GLU A 351 16.60 -12.31 21.38
CA GLU A 351 16.65 -12.52 22.85
C GLU A 351 17.58 -13.69 23.21
#